data_AF-A0A7S0ILL1-F1
#
_entry.id   AF-A0A7S0ILL1-F1
#
_cell.length_a   1.000
_cell.length_b   1.000
_cell.length_c   1.000
_cell.angle_alpha   90.00
_cell.angle_beta   90.00
_cell.angle_gamma   90.00
#
_symmetry.space_group_name_H-M   'P 1'
#
loop_
_entity.id
_entity.type
_entity.pdbx_description
1 polymer ?
#
loop_
_entity_poly.entity_id
_entity_poly.type
_entity_poly.pdbx_seq_one_letter_code
_entity_poly.pdbx_strand_id
1 'polypeptide(L)'
;PPPAPGPPPDPPATVPSRAAPPADPPASVPSRAELVAEYERLTKRLLPKLAAEGRFPIRFDHCFQRVALDAAFGGCWYNHLDRKKGPAIKQIGVAALARAVTAARRMAEEGVQTVRELDAQSLRWRGKQPKPASKV
;
A
#
# COMPACT_ATOMS: atom_id res chain seq x y z
N PRO A 1 -41.10 38.61 -22.73
CA PRO A 1 -39.72 38.55 -22.18
C PRO A 1 -39.41 37.10 -21.80
N PRO A 2 -38.34 36.48 -22.29
CA PRO A 2 -37.96 35.12 -21.86
C PRO A 2 -37.40 35.14 -20.42
N PRO A 3 -37.61 34.08 -19.63
CA PRO A 3 -37.05 33.97 -18.28
C PRO A 3 -35.53 33.69 -18.33
N ALA A 4 -34.78 34.30 -17.40
CA ALA A 4 -33.37 34.03 -17.19
C ALA A 4 -33.15 32.63 -16.58
N PRO A 5 -32.11 31.88 -16.98
CA PRO A 5 -31.73 30.65 -16.29
C PRO A 5 -31.07 30.97 -14.95
N GLY A 6 -31.59 30.41 -13.87
CA GLY A 6 -30.98 30.44 -12.54
C GLY A 6 -29.72 29.57 -12.44
N PRO A 7 -28.86 29.79 -11.43
CA PRO A 7 -27.57 29.11 -11.27
C PRO A 7 -27.71 27.61 -10.95
N PRO A 8 -26.67 26.79 -11.20
CA PRO A 8 -26.69 25.35 -10.95
C PRO A 8 -26.66 25.01 -9.45
N PRO A 9 -27.16 23.84 -9.03
CA PRO A 9 -27.05 23.37 -7.64
C PRO A 9 -25.63 22.88 -7.32
N ASP A 10 -25.19 23.14 -6.09
CA ASP A 10 -23.95 22.62 -5.49
C ASP A 10 -23.86 21.08 -5.54
N PRO A 11 -22.65 20.49 -5.68
CA PRO A 11 -22.47 19.05 -5.56
C PRO A 11 -22.67 18.59 -4.10
N PRO A 12 -23.25 17.41 -3.85
CA PRO A 12 -23.40 16.90 -2.50
C PRO A 12 -22.02 16.57 -1.91
N ALA A 13 -21.72 17.16 -0.75
CA ALA A 13 -20.62 16.76 0.12
C ALA A 13 -20.83 15.30 0.54
N THR A 14 -20.15 14.39 -0.15
CA THR A 14 -20.06 12.99 0.26
C THR A 14 -19.08 12.89 1.42
N VAL A 15 -19.60 12.94 2.63
CA VAL A 15 -19.01 12.22 3.76
C VAL A 15 -19.78 10.91 3.91
N PRO A 16 -19.08 9.77 3.88
CA PRO A 16 -19.18 8.92 5.06
C PRO A 16 -17.87 8.18 5.35
N SER A 17 -17.52 8.03 6.64
CA SER A 17 -17.17 6.72 7.21
C SER A 17 -16.69 6.89 8.65
N ARG A 18 -17.66 6.87 9.57
CA ARG A 18 -17.45 6.40 10.93
C ARG A 18 -18.39 5.21 11.09
N ALA A 19 -17.92 4.03 10.75
CA ALA A 19 -18.57 2.77 11.05
C ALA A 19 -17.48 1.69 11.08
N ALA A 20 -17.15 1.24 12.29
CA ALA A 20 -16.58 -0.09 12.45
C ALA A 20 -17.67 -1.10 12.04
N PRO A 21 -17.40 -2.07 11.15
CA PRO A 21 -18.28 -3.20 10.97
C PRO A 21 -17.93 -4.36 11.95
N PRO A 22 -18.94 -5.17 12.33
CA PRO A 22 -18.82 -6.30 13.25
C PRO A 22 -18.09 -7.49 12.60
N ALA A 23 -17.56 -8.37 13.44
CA ALA A 23 -16.84 -9.58 13.05
C ALA A 23 -17.76 -10.64 12.38
N ASP A 24 -17.37 -11.02 11.15
CA ASP A 24 -17.48 -12.31 10.40
C ASP A 24 -18.85 -12.95 10.03
N PRO A 25 -18.97 -13.61 8.83
CA PRO A 25 -18.25 -14.86 8.51
C PRO A 25 -17.28 -14.86 7.28
N PRO A 26 -16.32 -15.82 7.21
CA PRO A 26 -15.22 -15.83 6.25
C PRO A 26 -15.52 -16.69 5.00
N ALA A 27 -15.76 -16.07 3.84
CA ALA A 27 -15.71 -16.77 2.54
C ALA A 27 -15.74 -15.86 1.28
N SER A 28 -15.92 -14.54 1.39
CA SER A 28 -16.10 -13.66 0.23
C SER A 28 -14.97 -12.64 0.16
N VAL A 29 -14.41 -12.44 -1.03
CA VAL A 29 -13.26 -11.58 -1.34
C VAL A 29 -13.16 -10.32 -0.46
N PRO A 30 -12.00 -10.02 0.15
CA PRO A 30 -11.86 -8.91 1.08
C PRO A 30 -12.19 -7.60 0.39
N SER A 31 -13.04 -6.79 1.02
CA SER A 31 -13.45 -5.51 0.48
C SER A 31 -12.26 -4.56 0.39
N ARG A 32 -12.32 -3.57 -0.52
CA ARG A 32 -11.25 -2.57 -0.67
C ARG A 32 -10.88 -1.92 0.66
N ALA A 33 -11.87 -1.59 1.49
CA ALA A 33 -11.65 -0.97 2.79
C ALA A 33 -10.85 -1.88 3.75
N GLU A 34 -11.13 -3.18 3.73
CA GLU A 34 -10.44 -4.18 4.55
C GLU A 34 -9.00 -4.36 4.09
N LEU A 35 -8.78 -4.44 2.78
CA LEU A 35 -7.44 -4.49 2.20
C LEU A 35 -6.62 -3.24 2.56
N VAL A 36 -7.24 -2.06 2.56
CA VAL A 36 -6.57 -0.82 2.98
C VAL A 36 -6.22 -0.90 4.48
N ALA A 37 -7.19 -1.27 5.31
CA ALA A 37 -6.98 -1.36 6.76
C ALA A 37 -5.87 -2.37 7.11
N GLU A 38 -5.86 -3.53 6.47
CA GLU A 38 -4.85 -4.57 6.69
C GLU A 38 -3.49 -4.14 6.16
N TYR A 39 -3.44 -3.53 4.97
CA TYR A 39 -2.21 -2.97 4.43
C TYR A 39 -1.58 -1.93 5.37
N GLU A 40 -2.39 -1.02 5.90
CA GLU A 40 -1.92 -0.01 6.84
C GLU A 40 -1.49 -0.63 8.17
N ARG A 41 -2.23 -1.62 8.68
CA ARG A 41 -1.86 -2.36 9.89
C ARG A 41 -0.51 -3.06 9.72
N LEU A 42 -0.29 -3.74 8.59
CA LEU A 42 0.95 -4.44 8.30
C LEU A 42 2.12 -3.45 8.14
N THR A 43 1.96 -2.43 7.30
CA THR A 43 3.06 -1.51 6.94
C THR A 43 3.38 -0.46 7.99
N LYS A 44 2.40 -0.02 8.80
CA LYS A 44 2.61 1.03 9.81
C LYS A 44 2.85 0.49 11.22
N ARG A 45 2.39 -0.73 11.53
CA ARG A 45 2.50 -1.31 12.88
C ARG A 45 3.37 -2.55 12.91
N LEU A 46 3.00 -3.58 12.14
CA LEU A 46 3.60 -4.89 12.28
C LEU A 46 5.03 -4.95 11.72
N LEU A 47 5.23 -4.52 10.47
CA LEU A 47 6.53 -4.54 9.80
C LEU A 47 7.56 -3.62 10.48
N PRO A 48 7.25 -2.37 10.86
CA PRO A 48 8.19 -1.53 11.60
C PRO A 48 8.57 -2.12 12.96
N LYS A 49 7.62 -2.78 13.64
CA LYS A 49 7.90 -3.48 14.90
C LYS A 49 8.86 -4.65 14.68
N LEU A 50 8.59 -5.51 13.70
CA LEU A 50 9.51 -6.59 13.31
C LEU A 50 10.89 -6.08 12.86
N ALA A 51 10.94 -4.91 12.22
CA ALA A 51 12.18 -4.27 11.79
C ALA A 51 12.98 -3.64 12.93
N ALA A 52 12.33 -3.28 14.03
CA ALA A 52 12.98 -2.84 15.26
C ALA A 52 13.59 -4.03 16.01
N GLU A 53 12.88 -5.17 16.03
CA GLU A 53 13.33 -6.41 16.67
C GLU A 53 14.34 -7.18 15.81
N GLY A 54 14.29 -7.02 14.49
CA GLY A 54 15.10 -7.75 13.51
C GLY A 54 16.14 -6.89 12.77
N ARG A 55 17.01 -7.54 11.99
CA ARG A 55 18.01 -6.88 11.13
C ARG A 55 17.45 -6.56 9.74
N PHE A 56 16.30 -5.92 9.69
CA PHE A 56 15.63 -5.58 8.44
C PHE A 56 16.43 -4.50 7.70
N PRO A 57 16.55 -4.58 6.36
CA PRO A 57 17.27 -3.59 5.55
C PRO A 57 16.56 -2.23 5.51
N ILE A 58 15.26 -2.23 5.81
CA ILE A 58 14.39 -1.07 5.88
C ILE A 58 13.67 -1.06 7.23
N ARG A 59 13.48 0.13 7.81
CA ARG A 59 12.87 0.31 9.14
C ARG A 59 11.66 1.24 9.16
N PHE A 60 11.50 2.06 8.12
CA PHE A 60 10.41 3.04 8.06
C PHE A 60 9.17 2.47 7.40
N ASP A 61 8.00 2.87 7.90
CA ASP A 61 6.68 2.52 7.36
C ASP A 61 6.58 2.83 5.86
N HIS A 62 7.04 4.01 5.43
CA HIS A 62 7.00 4.43 4.02
C HIS A 62 7.91 3.57 3.12
N CYS A 63 8.98 2.99 3.66
CA CYS A 63 9.83 2.05 2.92
C CYS A 63 9.10 0.73 2.67
N PHE A 64 8.43 0.19 3.69
CA PHE A 64 7.59 -1.00 3.54
C PHE A 64 6.47 -0.77 2.56
N GLN A 65 5.82 0.40 2.65
CA GLN A 65 4.76 0.75 1.71
C GLN A 65 5.28 0.82 0.27
N ARG A 66 6.44 1.46 0.06
CA ARG A 66 7.06 1.54 -1.27
C ARG A 66 7.37 0.15 -1.83
N VAL A 67 7.97 -0.73 -1.04
CA VAL A 67 8.37 -2.08 -1.47
C VAL A 67 7.14 -2.95 -1.76
N ALA A 68 6.11 -2.89 -0.90
CA ALA A 68 4.86 -3.61 -1.12
C ALA A 68 4.12 -3.13 -2.38
N LEU A 69 4.09 -1.82 -2.62
CA LEU A 69 3.53 -1.24 -3.85
C LEU A 69 4.33 -1.64 -5.08
N ASP A 70 5.66 -1.51 -5.03
CA ASP A 70 6.52 -1.89 -6.14
C ASP A 70 6.32 -3.38 -6.49
N ALA A 71 6.26 -4.26 -5.49
CA ALA A 71 5.98 -5.68 -5.67
C ALA A 71 4.59 -5.94 -6.28
N ALA A 72 3.58 -5.16 -5.88
CA ALA A 72 2.22 -5.29 -6.40
C ALA A 72 2.07 -4.90 -7.88
N PHE A 73 2.92 -4.01 -8.37
CA PHE A 73 2.98 -3.61 -9.79
C PHE A 73 4.05 -4.35 -10.58
N GLY A 74 4.95 -5.09 -9.92
CA GLY A 74 6.09 -5.73 -10.56
C GLY A 74 7.10 -4.71 -11.14
N GLY A 75 7.16 -3.53 -10.54
CA GLY A 75 7.87 -2.39 -11.09
C GLY A 75 7.77 -1.15 -10.21
N CYS A 76 8.31 -0.03 -10.69
CA CYS A 76 8.19 1.24 -9.99
C CYS A 76 6.72 1.68 -9.90
N TRP A 77 6.13 1.70 -8.70
CA TRP A 77 4.71 2.02 -8.52
C TRP A 77 4.32 3.40 -9.06
N TYR A 78 5.25 4.37 -9.04
CA TYR A 78 5.02 5.73 -9.55
C TYR A 78 4.97 5.81 -11.09
N ASN A 79 5.31 4.72 -11.78
CA ASN A 79 5.09 4.59 -13.22
C ASN A 79 3.65 4.20 -13.55
N HIS A 80 2.91 3.69 -12.55
CA HIS A 80 1.51 3.29 -12.66
C HIS A 80 0.56 4.26 -11.93
N LEU A 81 1.01 4.89 -10.85
CA LEU A 81 0.22 5.82 -10.04
C LEU A 81 0.87 7.20 -9.99
N ASP A 82 0.05 8.24 -10.09
CA ASP A 82 0.52 9.62 -10.05
C ASP A 82 0.77 10.09 -8.62
N ARG A 83 2.04 10.28 -8.26
CA ARG A 83 2.44 10.86 -6.96
C ARG A 83 1.81 12.23 -6.68
N LYS A 84 1.49 12.99 -7.74
CA LYS A 84 0.92 14.34 -7.67
C LYS A 84 -0.59 14.34 -7.42
N LYS A 85 -1.31 13.26 -7.76
CA LYS A 85 -2.77 13.16 -7.62
C LYS A 85 -3.22 12.74 -6.21
N GLY A 86 -2.28 12.42 -5.33
CA GLY A 86 -2.55 12.09 -3.93
C GLY A 86 -1.95 10.74 -3.50
N PRO A 87 -2.36 10.21 -2.34
CA PRO A 87 -1.78 9.00 -1.78
C PRO A 87 -2.04 7.78 -2.68
N ALA A 88 -1.02 6.94 -2.87
CA ALA A 88 -1.08 5.74 -3.72
C ALA A 88 -2.27 4.83 -3.36
N ILE A 89 -2.60 4.73 -2.08
CA ILE A 89 -3.72 3.93 -1.57
C ILE A 89 -5.09 4.42 -2.02
N LYS A 90 -5.26 5.70 -2.39
CA LYS A 90 -6.52 6.19 -2.98
C LYS A 90 -6.64 5.84 -4.47
N GLN A 91 -5.52 5.70 -5.16
CA GLN A 91 -5.47 5.49 -6.62
C GLN A 91 -5.33 4.01 -7.00
N ILE A 92 -4.75 3.19 -6.12
CA ILE A 92 -4.55 1.76 -6.35
C ILE A 92 -5.90 1.04 -6.45
N GLY A 93 -6.01 0.20 -7.48
CA GLY A 93 -7.15 -0.70 -7.66
C GLY A 93 -7.14 -1.87 -6.67
N VAL A 94 -8.30 -2.48 -6.46
CA VAL A 94 -8.49 -3.57 -5.47
C VAL A 94 -7.53 -4.74 -5.72
N ALA A 95 -7.35 -5.16 -6.97
CA ALA A 95 -6.45 -6.25 -7.32
C ALA A 95 -4.98 -5.96 -7.00
N ALA A 96 -4.49 -4.76 -7.32
CA ALA A 96 -3.12 -4.36 -6.99
C ALA A 96 -2.95 -4.17 -5.47
N LEU A 97 -3.96 -3.65 -4.78
CA LEU A 97 -3.94 -3.54 -3.33
C LEU A 97 -3.89 -4.91 -2.64
N ALA A 98 -4.66 -5.89 -3.12
CA ALA A 98 -4.60 -7.27 -2.64
C ALA A 98 -3.19 -7.84 -2.78
N ARG A 99 -2.54 -7.65 -3.93
CA ARG A 99 -1.13 -8.06 -4.12
C ARG A 99 -0.18 -7.35 -3.16
N ALA A 100 -0.40 -6.06 -2.90
CA ALA A 100 0.41 -5.29 -1.95
C ALA A 100 0.25 -5.82 -0.51
N VAL A 101 -0.98 -6.17 -0.11
CA VAL A 101 -1.27 -6.81 1.18
C VAL A 101 -0.58 -8.18 1.26
N THR A 102 -0.68 -9.01 0.23
CA THR A 102 0.00 -10.32 0.18
C THR A 102 1.51 -10.16 0.31
N ALA A 103 2.12 -9.18 -0.36
CA ALA A 103 3.54 -8.89 -0.23
C ALA A 103 3.91 -8.43 1.19
N ALA A 104 3.11 -7.54 1.79
CA ALA A 104 3.32 -7.09 3.17
C ALA A 104 3.16 -8.22 4.20
N ARG A 105 2.21 -9.13 3.97
CA ARG A 105 1.98 -10.30 4.82
C ARG A 105 3.14 -11.28 4.72
N ARG A 106 3.63 -11.56 3.50
CA ARG A 106 4.85 -12.36 3.29
C ARG A 106 6.07 -11.78 4.01
N MET A 107 6.27 -10.47 3.92
CA MET A 107 7.34 -9.79 4.67
C MET A 107 7.24 -9.99 6.18
N ALA A 108 6.02 -10.12 6.71
CA ALA A 108 5.78 -10.37 8.12
C ALA A 108 5.96 -11.83 8.52
N GLU A 109 5.51 -12.77 7.69
CA GLU A 109 5.55 -14.21 7.95
C GLU A 109 6.93 -14.82 7.71
N GLU A 110 7.56 -14.50 6.58
CA GLU A 110 8.88 -15.01 6.19
C GLU A 110 10.01 -14.16 6.79
N GLY A 111 9.69 -12.91 7.18
CA GLY A 111 10.60 -12.02 7.89
C GLY A 111 11.68 -11.39 7.01
N VAL A 112 12.88 -11.25 7.59
CA VAL A 112 13.96 -10.40 7.06
C VAL A 112 14.44 -10.80 5.65
N GLN A 113 14.40 -12.09 5.31
CA GLN A 113 14.89 -12.58 4.02
C GLN A 113 14.00 -12.06 2.88
N THR A 114 12.69 -12.27 2.97
CA THR A 114 11.73 -11.76 1.99
C THR A 114 11.77 -10.24 1.87
N VAL A 115 11.93 -9.52 2.99
CA VAL A 115 12.07 -8.05 2.96
C VAL A 115 13.31 -7.64 2.17
N ARG A 116 14.45 -8.33 2.33
CA ARG A 116 15.66 -8.07 1.55
C ARG A 116 15.46 -8.34 0.07
N GLU A 117 14.82 -9.45 -0.28
CA GLU A 117 14.56 -9.80 -1.67
C GLU A 117 13.63 -8.81 -2.37
N LEU A 118 12.55 -8.40 -1.69
CA LEU A 118 11.60 -7.42 -2.23
C LEU A 118 12.20 -6.01 -2.31
N ASP A 119 12.98 -5.58 -1.31
CA ASP A 119 13.70 -4.29 -1.40
C ASP A 119 14.76 -4.31 -2.51
N ALA A 120 15.52 -5.40 -2.65
CA ALA A 120 16.48 -5.56 -3.74
C ALA A 120 15.81 -5.50 -5.12
N GLN A 121 14.65 -6.15 -5.29
CA GLN A 121 13.85 -6.06 -6.52
C GLN A 121 13.34 -4.63 -6.77
N SER A 122 12.82 -3.96 -5.74
CA SER A 122 12.40 -2.56 -5.80
C SER A 122 13.55 -1.64 -6.24
N LEU A 123 14.75 -1.85 -5.73
CA LEU A 123 15.95 -1.10 -6.13
C LEU A 123 16.32 -1.36 -7.59
N ARG A 124 16.29 -2.63 -8.03
CA ARG A 124 16.57 -3.02 -9.42
C ARG A 124 15.62 -2.33 -10.41
N TRP A 125 14.31 -2.30 -10.12
CA TRP A 125 13.35 -1.60 -10.98
C TRP A 125 13.58 -0.09 -11.06
N ARG A 126 14.21 0.50 -10.04
CA ARG A 126 14.57 1.92 -10.00
C ARG A 126 15.91 2.21 -10.67
N GLY A 127 16.56 1.20 -11.27
CA GLY A 127 17.90 1.32 -11.82
C GLY A 127 18.99 1.53 -10.76
N LYS A 128 18.67 1.31 -9.47
CA LYS A 128 19.66 1.34 -8.39
C LYS A 128 20.22 -0.06 -8.20
N GLN A 129 21.53 -0.17 -8.17
CA GLN A 129 22.20 -1.43 -7.84
C GLN A 129 21.72 -1.89 -6.44
N PRO A 130 21.31 -3.16 -6.27
CA PRO A 130 20.95 -3.68 -4.96
C PRO A 130 22.17 -3.52 -4.03
N LYS A 131 21.95 -3.04 -2.80
CA LYS A 131 23.05 -2.92 -1.84
C LYS A 131 23.73 -4.28 -1.71
N PRO A 132 25.06 -4.37 -1.91
CA PRO A 132 25.74 -5.64 -1.72
C PRO A 132 25.50 -6.11 -0.29
N ALA A 133 25.12 -7.37 -0.12
CA ALA A 133 25.18 -8.01 1.19
C ALA A 133 26.66 -7.96 1.60
N SER A 134 27.00 -7.11 2.57
CA SER A 134 28.36 -7.02 3.09
C SER A 134 28.81 -8.44 3.45
N LYS A 135 29.87 -8.90 2.78
CA LYS A 135 30.56 -10.16 3.11
C LYS A 135 31.00 -10.09 4.58
N VAL A 136 30.72 -11.19 5.28
CA VAL A 136 31.38 -11.59 6.54
C VAL A 136 32.89 -11.51 6.39
#